data_AF-A0A970UZ28-F1
#
_entry.id   AF-A0A970UZ28-F1
#
_cell.length_a   1.000
_cell.length_b   1.000
_cell.length_c   1.000
_cell.angle_alpha   90.00
_cell.angle_beta   90.00
_cell.angle_gamma   90.00
#
_symmetry.space_group_name_H-M   'P 1'
#
loop_
_entity.id
_entity.type
_entity.pdbx_description
1 polymer ?
#
loop_
_entity_poly.entity_id
_entity_poly.type
_entity_poly.pdbx_seq_one_letter_code
_entity_poly.pdbx_strand_id
1 'polypeptide(L)' 'MNYKLKKFNLSQSKDNRELLVELGTAEKEALGKKILTHEEVDELIQKNIEKFAEKKSAE' A
#
# COMPACT_ATOMS: atom_id res chain seq x y z
N MET A 1 7.53 -2.77 -8.86
CA MET A 1 6.55 -2.35 -7.83
C MET A 1 5.07 -2.39 -8.27
N ASN A 2 4.76 -2.42 -9.57
CA ASN A 2 3.39 -2.22 -10.09
C ASN A 2 2.42 -3.42 -10.02
N TYR A 3 2.66 -4.46 -9.23
CA TYR A 3 1.77 -5.65 -9.20
C TYR A 3 0.99 -5.83 -7.90
N LYS A 4 1.37 -5.14 -6.82
CA LYS A 4 0.80 -5.39 -5.50
C LYS A 4 -0.65 -4.92 -5.39
N LEU A 5 -0.95 -3.69 -5.80
CA LEU A 5 -2.34 -3.19 -5.80
C LEU A 5 -3.27 -4.09 -6.63
N LYS A 6 -2.81 -4.53 -7.82
CA LYS A 6 -3.56 -5.45 -8.68
C LYS A 6 -3.79 -6.83 -8.02
N LYS A 7 -2.82 -7.34 -7.24
CA LYS A 7 -2.96 -8.59 -6.46
C LYS A 7 -4.12 -8.51 -5.45
N PHE A 8 -4.36 -7.33 -4.89
CA PHE A 8 -5.45 -7.07 -3.93
C PHE A 8 -6.72 -6.53 -4.58
N ASN A 9 -6.85 -6.62 -5.90
CA ASN A 9 -7.99 -6.10 -6.66
C ASN A 9 -8.22 -4.57 -6.49
N LEU A 10 -7.17 -3.84 -6.13
CA LEU A 10 -7.15 -2.40 -5.96
C LEU A 10 -6.75 -1.70 -7.26
N SER A 11 -7.31 -0.51 -7.49
CA SER A 11 -6.92 0.30 -8.65
C SER A 11 -5.48 0.79 -8.50
N GLN A 12 -4.75 0.85 -9.61
CA GLN A 12 -3.39 1.41 -9.66
C GLN A 12 -3.39 2.94 -9.85
N SER A 13 -4.43 3.61 -9.36
CA SER A 13 -4.58 5.05 -9.38
C SER A 13 -3.42 5.74 -8.65
N LYS A 14 -3.19 7.01 -8.99
CA LYS A 14 -2.14 7.83 -8.37
C LYS A 14 -2.31 7.88 -6.85
N ASP A 15 -3.53 8.08 -6.37
CA ASP A 15 -3.87 8.10 -4.95
C ASP A 15 -3.50 6.82 -4.20
N ASN A 16 -3.77 5.65 -4.79
CA ASN A 16 -3.42 4.36 -4.18
C ASN A 16 -1.91 4.13 -4.18
N ARG A 17 -1.18 4.68 -5.16
CA ARG A 17 0.30 4.64 -5.13
C ARG A 17 0.85 5.57 -4.06
N GLU A 18 0.31 6.77 -3.92
CA GLU A 18 0.71 7.74 -2.89
C GLU A 18 0.45 7.18 -1.50
N LEU A 19 -0.75 6.62 -1.26
CA LEU A 19 -1.09 5.97 0.00
C LEU A 19 -0.17 4.78 0.32
N LEU A 20 0.19 3.98 -0.68
CA LEU A 20 1.12 2.86 -0.49
C LEU A 20 2.52 3.33 -0.10
N VAL A 21 2.99 4.44 -0.69
CA VAL A 21 4.30 5.03 -0.35
C VAL A 21 4.26 5.63 1.05
N GLU A 22 3.20 6.33 1.41
CA GLU A 22 3.03 6.92 2.74
C GLU A 22 2.99 5.85 3.83
N LEU A 23 2.11 4.85 3.70
CA LEU A 23 2.03 3.73 4.64
C LEU A 23 3.34 2.93 4.68
N GLY A 24 3.95 2.69 3.51
CA GLY A 24 5.24 2.00 3.43
C GLY A 24 6.40 2.78 4.03
N THR A 25 6.32 4.12 4.09
CA THR A 25 7.33 4.97 4.73
C THR A 25 7.14 4.96 6.24
N ALA A 26 5.90 5.12 6.71
CA ALA A 26 5.58 5.04 8.14
C ALA A 26 5.96 3.68 8.74
N GLU A 27 5.67 2.57 8.04
CA GLU A 27 5.99 1.22 8.51
C GLU A 27 7.51 0.97 8.52
N LYS A 28 8.26 1.55 7.58
CA LYS A 28 9.73 1.52 7.58
C LYS A 28 10.30 2.23 8.80
N GLU A 29 9.79 3.41 9.12
CA GLU A 29 10.22 4.19 10.27
C GLU A 29 9.87 3.46 11.58
N ALA A 30 8.67 2.90 11.68
CA ALA A 30 8.23 2.14 12.85
C ALA A 30 9.07 0.88 13.09
N LEU A 31 9.46 0.17 12.03
CA LEU A 31 10.30 -1.03 12.11
C LEU A 31 11.81 -0.72 12.14
N GLY A 32 12.21 0.55 11.96
CA GLY A 32 13.62 0.94 11.81
C GLY A 32 14.30 0.35 10.57
N LYS A 33 13.53 0.00 9.52
CA LYS A 33 14.04 -0.63 8.29
C LYS A 33 14.11 0.37 7.15
N LYS A 34 15.15 0.28 6.32
CA LYS A 34 15.25 1.09 5.08
C LYS A 34 14.34 0.58 3.94
N ILE A 35 14.09 -0.73 3.92
CA ILE A 35 13.41 -1.41 2.82
C ILE A 35 12.42 -2.41 3.44
N LEU A 36 11.20 -2.44 2.90
CA LEU A 36 10.19 -3.46 3.22
C LEU A 36 10.26 -4.56 2.16
N THR A 37 10.13 -5.81 2.61
CA THR A 37 10.05 -6.95 1.69
C THR A 37 8.72 -6.96 0.96
N HIS A 38 8.62 -7.83 -0.07
CA HIS A 38 7.35 -8.03 -0.74
C HIS A 38 6.28 -8.57 0.23
N GLU A 39 6.61 -9.39 1.20
CA GLU A 39 5.61 -9.89 2.14
C GLU A 39 5.12 -8.77 3.06
N GLU A 40 6.01 -7.96 3.61
CA GLU A 40 5.66 -6.85 4.50
C GLU A 40 4.74 -5.84 3.81
N VAL A 41 5.03 -5.49 2.55
CA VAL A 41 4.16 -4.58 1.80
C VAL A 41 2.81 -5.24 1.47
N ASP A 42 2.77 -6.57 1.27
CA ASP A 42 1.49 -7.27 1.08
C ASP A 42 0.65 -7.27 2.36
N GLU A 43 1.26 -7.54 3.52
CA GLU A 43 0.60 -7.46 4.82
C GLU A 43 0.11 -6.05 5.12
N LEU A 44 0.91 -5.03 4.81
CA LEU A 44 0.56 -3.62 4.98
C LEU A 44 -0.67 -3.24 4.13
N ILE A 45 -0.71 -3.69 2.87
CA ILE A 45 -1.88 -3.49 2.00
C ILE A 45 -3.09 -4.22 2.57
N GLN A 46 -2.93 -5.47 3.01
CA GLN A 46 -4.03 -6.26 3.56
C GLN A 46 -4.59 -5.64 4.86
N LYS A 47 -3.73 -5.14 5.75
CA LYS A 47 -4.12 -4.43 6.98
C LYS A 47 -4.83 -3.10 6.71
N ASN A 48 -4.52 -2.45 5.59
CA ASN A 48 -5.09 -1.15 5.22
C ASN A 48 -6.02 -1.26 4.00
N ILE A 49 -6.52 -2.46 3.68
CA ILE A 49 -7.21 -2.71 2.41
C ILE A 49 -8.48 -1.87 2.27
N GLU A 50 -9.14 -1.57 3.39
CA GLU A 50 -10.30 -0.69 3.47
C GLU A 50 -9.95 0.74 3.04
N LYS A 51 -8.80 1.28 3.47
CA LYS A 51 -8.33 2.62 3.05
C LYS A 51 -8.05 2.68 1.56
N PHE A 52 -7.49 1.61 0.99
CA PHE A 52 -7.25 1.52 -0.45
C PHE A 52 -8.54 1.32 -1.25
N ALA A 53 -9.53 0.63 -0.68
CA ALA A 53 -10.84 0.41 -1.30
C ALA A 53 -11.68 1.68 -1.29
N GLU A 54 -11.67 2.48 -0.21
CA GLU A 54 -12.33 3.79 -0.16
C GLU A 54 -11.79 4.74 -1.23
N LYS A 55 -10.47 4.75 -1.43
CA LYS A 55 -9.81 5.55 -2.48
C LYS A 55 -10.10 5.07 -3.91
N LYS A 56 -10.70 3.89 -4.12
CA LYS A 56 -11.16 3.43 -5.43
C LYS A 56 -12.43 4.17 -5.89
N SER A 57 -13.19 4.74 -4.96
CA SER A 57 -14.50 5.35 -5.23
C SER A 57 -14.50 6.88 -5.21
N ALA A 58 -13.34 7.51 -4.98
CA ALA A 58 -13.17 8.95 -5.13
C ALA A 58 -12.78 9.25 -6.59
N GLU A 59 -13.74 9.11 -7.50
CA GLU A 59 -13.68 9.66 -8.86
C GLU A 59 -14.70 10.80 -8.99
#